data_AF-A0A958VP78-F1
#
_entry.id   AF-A0A958VP78-F1
#
_cell.length_a   1.000
_cell.length_b   1.000
_cell.length_c   1.000
_cell.angle_alpha   90.00
_cell.angle_beta   90.00
_cell.angle_gamma   90.00
#
_symmetry.space_group_name_H-M   'P 1'
#
loop_
_entity.id
_entity.type
_entity.pdbx_description
1 polymer ?
#
loop_
_entity_poly.entity_id
_entity_poly.type
_entity_poly.pdbx_seq_one_letter_code
_entity_poly.pdbx_strand_id
1 'polypeptide(L)' 'MKIAIIGAGNLGLSIAKGLIVNNAITTLYLTKRNPDH' A
#
# COMPACT_ATOMS: atom_id res chain seq x y z
N MET A 1 -10.94 -4.27 -7.97
CA MET A 1 -10.78 -2.80 -7.93
C MET A 1 -9.29 -2.51 -7.91
N LYS A 2 -8.78 -1.57 -8.74
CA LYS A 2 -7.34 -1.24 -8.77
C LYS A 2 -7.09 -0.02 -7.89
N ILE A 3 -6.31 -0.19 -6.82
CA ILE A 3 -5.98 0.89 -5.87
C ILE A 3 -4.45 1.07 -5.85
N ALA A 4 -4.00 2.32 -5.81
CA ALA A 4 -2.59 2.65 -5.73
C ALA A 4 -2.33 3.59 -4.53
N ILE A 5 -1.27 3.30 -3.75
CA ILE A 5 -0.77 4.17 -2.70
C ILE A 5 0.50 4.85 -3.22
N ILE A 6 0.47 6.17 -3.32
CA ILE A 6 1.60 6.98 -3.78
C ILE A 6 2.37 7.53 -2.58
N GLY A 7 3.57 6.99 -2.34
CA GLY A 7 4.35 7.29 -1.13
C GLY A 7 4.04 6.34 0.03
N ALA A 8 4.36 5.06 -0.12
CA ALA A 8 4.24 4.03 0.91
C ALA A 8 5.35 4.15 1.98
N GLY A 9 5.29 5.22 2.77
CA GLY A 9 5.96 5.30 4.08
C GLY A 9 5.21 4.48 5.13
N ASN A 10 5.52 4.68 6.41
CA ASN A 10 4.91 3.91 7.51
C ASN A 10 3.37 3.94 7.51
N LEU A 11 2.77 5.10 7.21
CA LEU A 11 1.31 5.24 7.13
C LEU A 11 0.72 4.47 5.94
N GLY A 12 1.31 4.64 4.75
CA GLY A 12 0.88 3.92 3.54
C GLY A 12 0.98 2.41 3.70
N LEU A 13 2.01 1.93 4.42
CA LEU A 13 2.18 0.52 4.72
C LEU A 13 1.15 -0.01 5.73
N SER A 14 0.81 0.77 6.77
CA SER A 14 -0.25 0.40 7.74
C SER A 14 -1.62 0.31 7.07
N ILE A 15 -1.92 1.24 6.14
CA ILE A 15 -3.15 1.19 5.33
C ILE A 15 -3.14 -0.02 4.41
N ALA A 16 -2.03 -0.26 3.70
CA ALA A 16 -1.86 -1.44 2.85
C ALA A 16 -2.08 -2.74 3.61
N LYS A 17 -1.50 -2.88 4.81
CA LYS A 17 -1.69 -4.03 5.69
C LYS A 17 -3.16 -4.21 6.08
N GLY A 18 -3.84 -3.13 6.49
CA GLY A 18 -5.27 -3.18 6.82
C GLY A 18 -6.12 -3.66 5.64
N LEU A 19 -5.82 -3.19 4.43
CA LEU A 19 -6.56 -3.58 3.22
C LEU A 19 -6.30 -5.03 2.80
N ILE A 20 -5.07 -5.53 2.98
CA ILE A 20 -4.70 -6.92 2.65
C ILE A 20 -5.27 -7.89 3.69
N VAL A 21 -5.12 -7.61 4.99
CA VAL A 21 -5.57 -8.50 6.07
C VAL A 21 -7.09 -8.68 6.07
N ASN A 22 -7.83 -7.64 5.69
CA ASN A 22 -9.29 -7.72 5.59
C ASN A 22 -9.79 -8.22 4.22
N ASN A 23 -8.90 -8.65 3.32
CA ASN A 23 -9.23 -9.06 1.94
C ASN A 23 -10.12 -8.04 1.21
N ALA A 24 -10.00 -6.75 1.57
CA ALA A 24 -10.89 -5.70 1.07
C ALA A 24 -10.59 -5.34 -0.39
N ILE A 25 -9.44 -5.76 -0.90
CA ILE A 25 -8.93 -5.42 -2.23
C ILE A 25 -8.38 -6.66 -2.94
N THR A 26 -8.46 -6.66 -4.27
CA THR A 26 -7.91 -7.74 -5.11
C THR A 26 -6.56 -7.39 -5.72
N THR A 27 -6.27 -6.09 -5.88
CA THR A 27 -5.04 -5.59 -6.51
C THR A 27 -4.63 -4.27 -5.88
N LEU A 28 -3.40 -4.19 -5.36
CA LEU A 28 -2.82 -3.02 -4.70
C LEU A 28 -1.46 -2.69 -5.31
N TYR A 29 -1.27 -1.44 -5.72
CA TYR A 29 0.01 -0.91 -6.20
C TYR A 29 0.61 0.00 -5.12
N LEU A 30 1.87 -0.23 -4.77
CA LEU A 30 2.60 0.58 -3.80
C LEU A 30 3.76 1.26 -4.51
N THR A 31 3.94 2.55 -4.27
CA THR A 31 5.11 3.28 -4.77
C THR A 31 5.83 3.94 -3.59
N LYS A 32 7.15 3.85 -3.54
CA LYS A 32 8.00 4.49 -2.53
C LYS A 32 9.01 5.36 -3.25
N ARG A 33 9.13 6.63 -2.84
CA ARG A 33 10.00 7.61 -3.51
C ARG A 33 11.49 7.30 -3.34
N ASN A 34 11.87 6.67 -2.22
CA ASN A 34 13.22 6.16 -1.92
C ASN A 34 13.11 4.72 -1.41
N PRO A 35 13.16 3.69 -2.28
CA PRO A 35 13.08 2.31 -1.84
C PRO A 35 14.29 1.87 -0.99
N ASP A 36 15.44 2.53 -1.15
CA ASP A 36 16.74 2.09 -0.64
C ASP A 36 17.13 2.60 0.77
N HIS A 37 16.28 3.40 1.41
CA HIS A 37 16.43 3.83 2.81
C HIS A 37 15.34 3.25 3.71
#